data_AF-A0A382VYF5-F1
#
_entry.id   AF-A0A382VYF5-F1
#
_cell.length_a   1.000
_cell.length_b   1.000
_cell.length_c   1.000
_cell.angle_alpha   90.00
_cell.angle_beta   90.00
_cell.angle_gamma   90.00
#
_symmetry.space_group_name_H-M   'P 1'
#
loop_
_entity.id
_entity.type
_entity.pdbx_description
1 polymer ?
#
loop_
_entity_poly.entity_id
_entity_poly.type
_entity_poly.pdbx_seq_one_letter_code
_entity_poly.pdbx_strand_id
1 'polypeptide(L)'
;MKPSVIKRRFFGPPLFVRPPTITLACLLLFIASPHLNASSNVPAVEFNKVSAKSEQTTKLITNLVERYHYQKPKLNDELSSAIFDQYLQNLDPNRSYFLASDIQQFEKLRFRFDDLLKSVRLEPAYAIFSRYRLRALERIAHARELLDTGFNFEVDENYTIDRKGESWAVNTEELNELWRKRVKYDWLALKLGGKDADEISDT
;
A
#
# COMPACT_ATOMS: atom_id res chain seq x y z
N MET A 1 30.51 28.65 -70.01
CA MET A 1 31.43 29.74 -70.40
C MET A 1 31.28 30.89 -69.41
N LYS A 2 32.34 31.21 -68.67
CA LYS A 2 32.52 32.41 -67.81
C LYS A 2 32.79 33.65 -68.71
N PRO A 3 32.58 34.92 -68.29
CA PRO A 3 33.33 35.63 -67.22
C PRO A 3 32.42 36.43 -66.24
N SER A 4 32.74 36.63 -64.95
CA SER A 4 33.79 37.49 -64.33
C SER A 4 33.46 39.00 -64.57
N VAL A 5 33.29 39.90 -63.58
CA VAL A 5 34.30 40.52 -62.68
C VAL A 5 33.59 41.73 -61.97
N ILE A 6 33.50 41.87 -60.63
CA ILE A 6 34.39 42.57 -59.64
C ILE A 6 33.84 43.92 -59.09
N LYS A 7 33.78 43.98 -57.74
CA LYS A 7 33.91 45.11 -56.75
C LYS A 7 32.88 46.27 -56.80
N ARG A 8 32.44 46.89 -55.68
CA ARG A 8 33.18 47.40 -54.50
C ARG A 8 32.30 47.49 -53.24
N ARG A 9 32.93 47.35 -52.07
CA ARG A 9 32.45 47.71 -50.72
C ARG A 9 32.09 49.20 -50.63
N PHE A 10 31.10 49.56 -49.81
CA PHE A 10 31.24 50.67 -48.84
C PHE A 10 30.30 50.46 -47.63
N PHE A 11 30.86 50.75 -46.46
CA PHE A 11 30.36 50.60 -45.10
C PHE A 11 29.36 51.71 -44.74
N GLY A 12 28.33 51.38 -43.97
CA GLY A 12 27.50 52.32 -43.21
C GLY A 12 26.65 51.56 -42.18
N PRO A 13 26.81 51.78 -40.86
CA PRO A 13 26.14 51.00 -39.82
C PRO A 13 24.69 51.48 -39.56
N PRO A 14 23.74 50.58 -39.22
CA PRO A 14 22.41 51.00 -38.79
C PRO A 14 22.43 51.48 -37.33
N LEU A 15 21.70 52.57 -37.09
CA LEU A 15 21.52 53.24 -35.80
C LEU A 15 20.89 52.29 -34.78
N PHE A 16 21.65 52.04 -33.71
CA PHE A 16 21.30 51.21 -32.57
C PHE A 16 20.68 52.11 -31.49
N VAL A 17 19.36 52.01 -31.28
CA VAL A 17 18.68 52.71 -30.19
C VAL A 17 18.89 51.90 -28.89
N ARG A 18 19.41 52.57 -27.84
CA ARG A 18 19.63 52.03 -26.48
C ARG A 18 18.74 52.77 -25.45
N PRO A 19 18.57 52.19 -24.23
CA PRO A 19 17.32 52.14 -23.44
C PRO A 19 17.25 53.17 -22.30
N PRO A 20 16.27 53.05 -21.38
CA PRO A 20 16.68 52.68 -20.01
C PRO A 20 15.71 51.77 -19.22
N THR A 21 16.32 50.76 -18.57
CA THR A 21 16.09 50.29 -17.19
C THR A 21 14.67 50.20 -16.63
N ILE A 22 14.16 48.97 -16.49
CA ILE A 22 13.28 48.59 -15.38
C ILE A 22 13.97 47.48 -14.59
N THR A 23 14.05 47.74 -13.30
CA THR A 23 14.81 47.08 -12.26
C THR A 23 14.34 45.66 -11.95
N LEU A 24 15.35 44.81 -11.78
CA LEU A 24 15.43 43.57 -11.01
C LEU A 24 14.75 43.70 -9.62
N ALA A 25 13.48 43.28 -9.48
CA ALA A 25 12.83 43.06 -8.17
C ALA A 25 11.50 42.29 -8.31
N CYS A 26 11.56 40.99 -8.59
CA CYS A 26 10.48 40.03 -8.29
C CYS A 26 11.01 38.58 -8.30
N LEU A 27 12.21 38.40 -7.75
CA LEU A 27 12.64 37.13 -7.17
C LEU A 27 12.27 37.22 -5.69
N LEU A 28 11.52 36.26 -5.16
CA LEU A 28 10.90 36.20 -3.82
C LEU A 28 9.46 36.73 -3.73
N LEU A 29 8.49 35.95 -4.21
CA LEU A 29 7.16 35.72 -3.60
C LEU A 29 6.26 34.97 -4.60
N PHE A 30 6.60 33.71 -4.89
CA PHE A 30 5.60 32.73 -5.29
C PHE A 30 5.50 31.70 -4.17
N ILE A 31 4.77 32.14 -3.15
CA ILE A 31 3.86 31.36 -2.31
C ILE A 31 4.30 29.91 -2.13
N ALA A 32 5.06 29.67 -1.07
CA ALA A 32 5.17 28.35 -0.48
C ALA A 32 3.75 27.85 -0.21
N SER A 33 3.24 26.96 -1.06
CA SER A 33 2.06 26.19 -0.73
C SER A 33 2.36 25.49 0.59
N PRO A 34 1.58 25.72 1.66
CA PRO A 34 1.59 24.78 2.76
C PRO A 34 0.96 23.53 2.16
N HIS A 35 1.81 22.62 1.69
CA HIS A 35 1.43 21.24 1.63
C HIS A 35 1.03 20.93 3.06
N LEU A 36 -0.29 20.82 3.28
CA LEU A 36 -0.84 20.12 4.42
C LEU A 36 -0.28 18.70 4.29
N ASN A 37 0.93 18.50 4.79
CA ASN A 37 1.33 17.25 5.36
C ASN A 37 0.33 17.06 6.50
N ALA A 38 -0.81 16.46 6.18
CA ALA A 38 -1.46 15.56 7.11
C ALA A 38 -0.43 14.47 7.40
N SER A 39 0.55 14.82 8.25
CA SER A 39 1.31 13.86 9.00
C SER A 39 0.26 13.23 9.89
N SER A 40 -0.41 12.21 9.35
CA SER A 40 -1.09 11.23 10.18
C SER A 40 0.01 10.72 11.09
N ASN A 41 0.10 11.30 12.29
CA ASN A 41 0.76 10.71 13.44
C ASN A 41 -0.07 9.47 13.79
N VAL A 42 -0.06 8.48 12.90
CA VAL A 42 -0.20 7.11 13.31
C VAL A 42 1.09 6.88 14.10
N PRO A 43 1.01 6.72 15.43
CA PRO A 43 2.21 6.42 16.21
C PRO A 43 2.94 5.30 15.49
N ALA A 44 4.27 5.39 15.35
CA ALA A 44 5.08 4.32 14.79
C ALA A 44 4.90 3.13 15.72
N VAL A 45 3.89 2.32 15.46
CA VAL A 45 3.50 1.35 16.45
C VAL A 45 4.49 0.22 16.36
N GLU A 46 5.29 0.10 17.42
CA GLU A 46 6.29 -0.94 17.61
C GLU A 46 5.56 -2.25 17.92
N PHE A 47 4.78 -2.74 16.97
CA PHE A 47 3.79 -3.80 17.20
C PHE A 47 4.41 -5.18 17.39
N ASN A 48 5.72 -5.33 17.18
CA ASN A 48 6.29 -6.57 16.71
C ASN A 48 7.79 -6.66 17.02
N LYS A 49 8.15 -6.59 18.30
CA LYS A 49 9.48 -7.03 18.72
C LYS A 49 9.51 -8.55 18.73
N VAL A 50 10.40 -9.12 17.92
CA VAL A 50 10.71 -10.55 17.99
C VAL A 50 11.17 -10.85 19.42
N SER A 51 10.47 -11.76 20.09
CA SER A 51 10.81 -12.14 21.46
C SER A 51 11.72 -13.37 21.44
N ALA A 52 12.65 -13.46 22.40
CA ALA A 52 13.48 -14.66 22.57
C ALA A 52 12.64 -15.94 22.72
N LYS A 53 11.44 -15.82 23.32
CA LYS A 53 10.48 -16.92 23.41
C LYS A 53 9.95 -17.33 22.03
N SER A 54 9.64 -16.38 21.16
CA SER A 54 9.21 -16.65 19.78
C SER A 54 10.29 -17.41 19.01
N GLU A 55 11.54 -16.95 19.09
CA GLU A 55 12.68 -17.62 18.45
C GLU A 55 12.88 -19.05 18.96
N GLN A 56 12.89 -19.24 20.29
CA GLN A 56 13.02 -20.57 20.88
C GLN A 56 11.87 -21.49 20.46
N THR A 57 10.65 -20.97 20.43
CA THR A 57 9.46 -21.73 20.02
C THR A 57 9.55 -22.12 18.56
N THR A 58 9.92 -21.20 17.67
CA THR A 58 10.15 -21.51 16.25
C THR A 58 11.20 -22.59 16.10
N LYS A 59 12.36 -22.45 16.75
CA LYS A 59 13.42 -23.46 16.68
C LYS A 59 12.93 -24.85 17.10
N LEU A 60 12.14 -24.94 18.17
CA LEU A 60 11.58 -26.20 18.64
C LEU A 60 10.57 -26.79 17.64
N ILE A 61 9.63 -25.98 17.16
CA ILE A 61 8.61 -26.41 16.18
C ILE A 61 9.26 -26.87 14.88
N THR A 62 10.20 -26.10 14.34
CA THR A 62 10.96 -26.43 13.12
C THR A 62 11.66 -27.78 13.27
N ASN A 63 12.40 -27.99 14.37
CA ASN A 63 13.06 -29.27 14.62
C ASN A 63 12.07 -30.43 14.80
N LEU A 64 10.93 -30.17 15.44
CA LEU A 64 9.90 -31.18 15.64
C LEU A 64 9.30 -31.63 14.31
N VAL A 65 8.91 -30.67 13.46
CA VAL A 65 8.31 -30.95 12.15
C VAL A 65 9.31 -31.67 11.23
N GLU A 66 10.55 -31.20 11.13
CA GLU A 66 11.54 -31.84 10.24
C GLU A 66 11.87 -33.27 10.66
N ARG A 67 11.94 -33.55 11.97
CA ARG A 67 12.42 -34.86 12.48
C ARG A 67 11.30 -35.86 12.72
N TYR A 68 10.15 -35.40 13.22
CA TYR A 68 9.10 -36.27 13.75
C TYR A 68 7.80 -36.24 12.95
N HIS A 69 7.61 -35.29 12.02
CA HIS A 69 6.45 -35.35 11.14
C HIS A 69 6.52 -36.61 10.26
N TYR A 70 5.40 -37.32 10.10
CA TYR A 70 5.37 -38.59 9.36
C TYR A 70 5.92 -38.46 7.93
N GLN A 71 5.56 -37.39 7.23
CA GLN A 71 6.05 -37.12 5.87
C GLN A 71 7.51 -36.63 5.82
N LYS A 72 8.12 -36.24 6.97
CA LYS A 72 9.46 -35.66 7.09
C LYS A 72 9.78 -34.64 5.97
N PRO A 73 8.96 -33.59 5.84
CA PRO A 73 9.13 -32.62 4.77
C PRO A 73 10.50 -31.94 4.93
N LYS A 74 11.19 -31.75 3.80
CA LYS A 74 12.41 -30.94 3.77
C LYS A 74 12.00 -29.48 3.65
N LEU A 75 12.52 -28.62 4.52
CA LEU A 75 12.43 -27.18 4.33
C LEU A 75 13.30 -26.79 3.12
N ASN A 76 12.64 -26.51 1.99
CA ASN A 76 13.23 -26.11 0.73
C ASN A 76 12.43 -24.97 0.08
N ASP A 77 12.86 -24.50 -1.09
CA ASP A 77 12.23 -23.40 -1.82
C ASP A 77 10.76 -23.69 -2.18
N GLU A 78 10.43 -24.93 -2.54
CA GLU A 78 9.06 -25.34 -2.88
C GLU A 78 8.12 -25.20 -1.67
N LEU A 79 8.53 -25.76 -0.52
CA LEU A 79 7.76 -25.64 0.72
C LEU A 79 7.74 -24.19 1.22
N SER A 80 8.80 -23.41 0.98
CA SER A 80 8.83 -21.97 1.29
C SER A 80 7.75 -21.21 0.56
N SER A 81 7.58 -21.46 -0.74
CA SER A 81 6.52 -20.83 -1.54
C SER A 81 5.15 -21.20 -0.99
N ALA A 82 4.93 -22.47 -0.64
CA ALA A 82 3.65 -22.91 -0.07
C ALA A 82 3.38 -22.27 1.31
N ILE A 83 4.40 -22.16 2.17
CA ILE A 83 4.31 -21.47 3.47
C ILE A 83 3.97 -19.99 3.25
N PHE A 84 4.62 -19.34 2.29
CA PHE A 84 4.38 -17.94 1.97
C PHE A 84 2.94 -17.68 1.50
N ASP A 85 2.45 -18.49 0.55
CA ASP A 85 1.09 -18.37 0.03
C ASP A 85 0.05 -18.60 1.15
N GLN A 86 0.26 -19.64 1.98
CA GLN A 86 -0.61 -19.91 3.12
C GLN A 86 -0.56 -18.80 4.17
N TYR A 87 0.61 -18.20 4.40
CA TYR A 87 0.77 -17.11 5.35
C TYR A 87 0.00 -15.86 4.91
N LEU A 88 0.14 -15.47 3.64
CA LEU A 88 -0.65 -14.37 3.08
C LEU A 88 -2.15 -14.66 3.12
N GLN A 89 -2.55 -15.90 2.80
CA GLN A 89 -3.95 -16.30 2.85
C GLN A 89 -4.53 -16.27 4.27
N ASN A 90 -3.74 -16.60 5.30
CA ASN A 90 -4.17 -16.51 6.70
C ASN A 90 -4.31 -15.07 7.18
N LEU A 91 -3.52 -14.14 6.63
CA LEU A 91 -3.58 -12.72 6.98
C LEU A 91 -4.73 -12.00 6.26
N ASP A 92 -4.88 -12.24 4.96
CA ASP A 92 -5.85 -11.53 4.13
C ASP A 92 -6.57 -12.49 3.16
N PRO A 93 -7.48 -13.34 3.66
CA PRO A 93 -8.15 -14.36 2.85
C PRO A 93 -9.04 -13.77 1.75
N ASN A 94 -9.63 -12.59 1.99
CA ASN A 94 -10.51 -11.89 1.05
C ASN A 94 -9.78 -10.82 0.22
N ARG A 95 -8.45 -10.69 0.38
CA ARG A 95 -7.62 -9.71 -0.34
C ARG A 95 -8.16 -8.28 -0.22
N SER A 96 -8.62 -7.95 0.98
CA SER A 96 -9.31 -6.70 1.32
C SER A 96 -8.44 -5.76 2.15
N TYR A 97 -7.21 -6.15 2.52
CA TYR A 97 -6.35 -5.32 3.38
C TYR A 97 -5.07 -4.89 2.65
N PHE A 98 -4.41 -5.80 1.95
CA PHE A 98 -3.15 -5.48 1.26
C PHE A 98 -3.36 -4.79 -0.09
N LEU A 99 -2.41 -3.93 -0.44
CA LEU A 99 -2.25 -3.45 -1.81
C LEU A 99 -1.39 -4.41 -2.62
N ALA A 100 -1.59 -4.42 -3.95
CA ALA A 100 -0.74 -5.16 -4.88
C ALA A 100 0.76 -4.80 -4.73
N SER A 101 1.05 -3.53 -4.40
CA SER A 101 2.41 -3.05 -4.15
C SER A 101 3.03 -3.61 -2.87
N ASP A 102 2.22 -3.92 -1.85
CA ASP A 102 2.70 -4.59 -0.63
C ASP A 102 3.06 -6.04 -0.96
N ILE A 103 2.18 -6.75 -1.68
CA ILE A 103 2.41 -8.13 -2.12
C ILE A 103 3.68 -8.24 -2.98
N GLN A 104 3.85 -7.33 -3.95
CA GLN A 104 5.05 -7.31 -4.79
C GLN A 104 6.35 -7.15 -3.99
N GLN A 105 6.33 -6.41 -2.88
CA GLN A 105 7.49 -6.32 -1.99
C GLN A 105 7.76 -7.63 -1.26
N PHE A 106 6.70 -8.32 -0.83
CA PHE A 106 6.78 -9.58 -0.09
C PHE A 106 7.18 -10.76 -0.98
N GLU A 107 6.87 -10.71 -2.27
CA GLU A 107 7.25 -11.74 -3.26
C GLU A 107 8.77 -12.01 -3.28
N LYS A 108 9.60 -11.04 -2.89
CA LYS A 108 11.05 -11.22 -2.73
C LYS A 108 11.42 -12.29 -1.69
N LEU A 109 10.51 -12.62 -0.78
CA LEU A 109 10.70 -13.60 0.29
C LEU A 109 10.13 -14.98 -0.05
N ARG A 110 9.43 -15.14 -1.18
CA ARG A 110 8.69 -16.37 -1.54
C ARG A 110 9.51 -17.65 -1.35
N PHE A 111 10.77 -17.64 -1.76
CA PHE A 111 11.68 -18.79 -1.69
C PHE A 111 12.69 -18.71 -0.54
N ARG A 112 12.48 -17.86 0.47
CA ARG A 112 13.44 -17.64 1.57
C ARG A 112 12.92 -18.08 2.93
N PHE A 113 11.68 -18.55 3.03
CA PHE A 113 11.09 -18.93 4.32
C PHE A 113 11.80 -20.12 4.97
N ASP A 114 12.32 -21.06 4.20
CA ASP A 114 13.12 -22.17 4.72
C ASP A 114 14.42 -21.66 5.38
N ASP A 115 15.17 -20.79 4.72
CA ASP A 115 16.38 -20.15 5.25
C ASP A 115 16.07 -19.40 6.54
N LEU A 116 14.98 -18.63 6.54
CA LEU A 116 14.54 -17.84 7.69
C LEU A 116 14.17 -18.73 8.87
N LEU A 117 13.44 -19.82 8.64
CA LEU A 117 13.05 -20.76 9.70
C LEU A 117 14.26 -21.54 10.25
N LYS A 118 15.19 -21.99 9.39
CA LYS A 118 16.44 -22.66 9.80
C LYS A 118 17.34 -21.74 10.61
N SER A 119 17.45 -20.48 10.20
CA SER A 119 18.26 -19.45 10.89
C SER A 119 17.54 -18.76 12.04
N VAL A 120 16.27 -19.12 12.32
CA VAL A 120 15.42 -18.53 13.36
C VAL A 120 15.30 -17.00 13.21
N ARG A 121 15.32 -16.50 11.97
CA ARG A 121 15.14 -15.07 11.67
C ARG A 121 13.69 -14.79 11.36
N LEU A 122 12.99 -14.19 12.33
CA LEU A 122 11.54 -13.97 12.27
C LEU A 122 11.16 -12.56 11.78
N GLU A 123 12.14 -11.66 11.69
CA GLU A 123 11.93 -10.25 11.36
C GLU A 123 11.15 -10.04 10.04
N PRO A 124 11.43 -10.78 8.94
CA PRO A 124 10.68 -10.58 7.70
C PRO A 124 9.19 -10.96 7.82
N ALA A 125 8.88 -12.06 8.52
CA ALA A 125 7.50 -12.46 8.76
C ALA A 125 6.77 -11.44 9.66
N TYR A 126 7.44 -10.97 10.72
CA TYR A 126 6.92 -9.91 11.59
C TYR A 126 6.72 -8.58 10.84
N ALA A 127 7.57 -8.26 9.86
CA ALA A 127 7.41 -7.07 9.03
C ALA A 127 6.15 -7.14 8.14
N ILE A 128 5.87 -8.30 7.54
CA ILE A 128 4.62 -8.54 6.79
C ILE A 128 3.40 -8.36 7.72
N PHE A 129 3.45 -8.96 8.92
CA PHE A 129 2.38 -8.82 9.90
C PHE A 129 2.20 -7.37 10.38
N SER A 130 3.28 -6.64 10.59
CA SER A 130 3.22 -5.20 10.89
C SER A 130 2.53 -4.41 9.79
N ARG A 131 2.84 -4.70 8.51
CA ARG A 131 2.15 -4.07 7.37
C ARG A 131 0.67 -4.38 7.38
N TYR A 132 0.29 -5.64 7.59
CA TYR A 132 -1.11 -6.03 7.71
C TYR A 132 -1.85 -5.23 8.78
N ARG A 133 -1.27 -5.12 9.97
CA ARG A 133 -1.85 -4.36 11.08
C ARG A 133 -2.01 -2.88 10.74
N LEU A 134 -0.99 -2.28 10.11
CA LEU A 134 -1.07 -0.90 9.65
C LEU A 134 -2.25 -0.71 8.68
N ARG A 135 -2.35 -1.57 7.66
CA ARG A 135 -3.48 -1.55 6.71
C ARG A 135 -4.82 -1.71 7.42
N ALA A 136 -4.93 -2.66 8.35
CA ALA A 136 -6.15 -2.88 9.12
C ALA A 136 -6.57 -1.62 9.90
N LEU A 137 -5.63 -0.90 10.52
CA LEU A 137 -5.92 0.36 11.20
C LEU A 137 -6.37 1.46 10.24
N GLU A 138 -5.71 1.61 9.09
CA GLU A 138 -6.14 2.55 8.02
C GLU A 138 -7.58 2.24 7.57
N ARG A 139 -7.93 0.95 7.46
CA ARG A 139 -9.28 0.51 7.07
C ARG A 139 -10.32 0.79 8.14
N ILE A 140 -9.99 0.58 9.42
CA ILE A 140 -10.87 0.91 10.54
C ILE A 140 -11.15 2.41 10.59
N ALA A 141 -10.12 3.25 10.42
CA ALA A 141 -10.27 4.69 10.38
C ALA A 141 -11.20 5.12 9.24
N HIS A 142 -10.97 4.59 8.03
CA HIS A 142 -11.80 4.90 6.88
C HIS A 142 -13.26 4.40 7.05
N ALA A 143 -13.46 3.22 7.62
CA ALA A 143 -14.80 2.70 7.91
C ALA A 143 -15.57 3.61 8.86
N ARG A 144 -14.91 4.19 9.88
CA ARG A 144 -15.53 5.15 10.79
C ARG A 144 -15.97 6.42 10.07
N GLU A 145 -15.12 6.98 9.21
CA GLU A 145 -15.48 8.16 8.39
C GLU A 145 -16.71 7.88 7.50
N LEU A 146 -16.79 6.69 6.91
CA LEU A 146 -17.94 6.28 6.09
C LEU A 146 -19.24 6.21 6.88
N LEU A 147 -19.19 5.73 8.14
CA LEU A 147 -20.36 5.68 9.02
C LEU A 147 -20.90 7.08 9.32
N ASP A 148 -20.03 8.08 9.49
CA ASP A 148 -20.44 9.48 9.72
C ASP A 148 -21.10 10.11 8.48
N THR A 149 -20.76 9.63 7.27
CA THR A 149 -21.28 10.17 6.01
C THR A 149 -22.65 9.58 5.63
N GLY A 150 -22.92 8.35 6.06
CA GLY A 150 -24.11 7.59 5.70
C GLY A 150 -24.06 6.97 4.29
N PHE A 151 -25.07 6.15 3.98
CA PHE A 151 -25.11 5.37 2.73
C PHE A 151 -26.36 5.66 1.90
N ASN A 152 -26.18 5.80 0.58
CA ASN A 152 -27.30 5.85 -0.38
C ASN A 152 -27.64 4.43 -0.87
N PHE A 153 -28.86 3.95 -0.59
CA PHE A 153 -29.35 2.63 -0.99
C PHE A 153 -30.15 2.62 -2.30
N GLU A 154 -30.35 3.76 -2.95
CA GLU A 154 -31.05 3.85 -4.23
C GLU A 154 -30.16 3.47 -5.42
N VAL A 155 -28.84 3.42 -5.21
CA VAL A 155 -27.87 3.04 -6.24
C VAL A 155 -27.81 1.51 -6.36
N ASP A 156 -28.04 1.01 -7.58
CA ASP A 156 -27.85 -0.39 -7.94
C ASP A 156 -26.35 -0.73 -7.98
N GLU A 157 -25.89 -1.50 -7.01
CA GLU A 157 -24.52 -1.98 -6.94
C GLU A 157 -24.43 -3.35 -6.27
N ASN A 158 -23.38 -4.09 -6.62
CA ASN A 158 -23.11 -5.41 -6.08
C ASN A 158 -21.86 -5.42 -5.19
N TYR A 159 -21.89 -6.31 -4.20
CA TYR A 159 -20.76 -6.61 -3.34
C TYR A 159 -20.53 -8.13 -3.33
N THR A 160 -19.29 -8.53 -3.60
CA THR A 160 -18.88 -9.94 -3.56
C THR A 160 -18.34 -10.24 -2.18
N ILE A 161 -19.01 -11.16 -1.46
CA ILE A 161 -18.67 -11.52 -0.07
C ILE A 161 -17.41 -12.38 -0.03
N ASP A 162 -17.37 -13.46 -0.82
CA ASP A 162 -16.20 -14.33 -0.94
C ASP A 162 -15.32 -13.81 -2.07
N ARG A 163 -14.22 -13.17 -1.68
CA ARG A 163 -13.23 -12.59 -2.60
C ARG A 163 -11.98 -13.45 -2.69
N LYS A 164 -12.06 -14.71 -2.27
CA LYS A 164 -10.95 -15.65 -2.36
C LYS A 164 -10.57 -15.84 -3.84
N GLY A 165 -9.39 -15.34 -4.20
CA GLY A 165 -8.85 -15.46 -5.56
C GLY A 165 -8.91 -14.18 -6.40
N GLU A 166 -9.63 -13.15 -5.95
CA GLU A 166 -9.68 -11.84 -6.62
C GLU A 166 -8.33 -11.13 -6.63
N SER A 167 -8.04 -10.25 -7.58
CA SER A 167 -6.78 -9.49 -7.51
C SER A 167 -6.75 -8.56 -6.29
N TRP A 168 -5.56 -8.39 -5.68
CA TRP A 168 -5.35 -7.33 -4.69
C TRP A 168 -5.55 -5.96 -5.34
N ALA A 169 -6.08 -5.01 -4.56
CA ALA A 169 -6.29 -3.64 -5.02
C ALA A 169 -4.97 -3.00 -5.45
N VAL A 170 -4.98 -2.30 -6.59
CA VAL A 170 -3.78 -1.68 -7.18
C VAL A 170 -3.37 -0.44 -6.39
N ASN A 171 -4.34 0.31 -5.88
CA ASN A 171 -4.15 1.57 -5.18
C ASN A 171 -5.12 1.71 -3.99
N THR A 172 -4.93 2.80 -3.24
CA THR A 172 -5.73 3.09 -2.04
C THR A 172 -7.19 3.39 -2.40
N GLU A 173 -7.44 3.98 -3.56
CA GLU A 173 -8.78 4.35 -4.03
C GLU A 173 -9.65 3.11 -4.29
N GLU A 174 -9.12 2.12 -4.99
CA GLU A 174 -9.77 0.82 -5.20
C GLU A 174 -10.04 0.11 -3.87
N LEU A 175 -9.09 0.18 -2.94
CA LEU A 175 -9.24 -0.40 -1.61
C LEU A 175 -10.29 0.36 -0.78
N ASN A 176 -10.39 1.68 -0.91
CA ASN A 176 -11.41 2.49 -0.27
C ASN A 176 -12.80 2.15 -0.82
N GLU A 177 -12.94 2.02 -2.14
CA GLU A 177 -14.22 1.62 -2.75
C GLU A 177 -14.66 0.22 -2.33
N LEU A 178 -13.72 -0.73 -2.22
CA LEU A 178 -13.99 -2.06 -1.68
C LEU A 178 -14.57 -1.96 -0.26
N TRP A 179 -13.95 -1.14 0.58
CA TRP A 179 -14.40 -0.94 1.96
C TRP A 179 -15.71 -0.17 2.06
N ARG A 180 -15.98 0.82 1.19
CA ARG A 180 -17.28 1.49 1.09
C ARG A 180 -18.39 0.47 0.86
N LYS A 181 -18.21 -0.41 -0.13
CA LYS A 181 -19.19 -1.46 -0.45
C LYS A 181 -19.35 -2.47 0.68
N ARG A 182 -18.25 -2.86 1.33
CA ARG A 182 -18.27 -3.76 2.49
C ARG A 182 -19.06 -3.17 3.65
N VAL A 183 -18.74 -1.95 4.07
CA VAL A 183 -19.42 -1.31 5.22
C VAL A 183 -20.89 -1.05 4.88
N LYS A 184 -21.22 -0.64 3.64
CA LYS A 184 -22.61 -0.52 3.19
C LYS A 184 -23.36 -1.86 3.27
N TYR A 185 -22.72 -2.96 2.87
CA TYR A 185 -23.29 -4.30 2.98
C TYR A 185 -23.51 -4.71 4.44
N ASP A 186 -22.53 -4.50 5.31
CA ASP A 186 -22.62 -4.82 6.74
C ASP A 186 -23.75 -4.02 7.40
N TRP A 187 -23.85 -2.72 7.08
CA TRP A 187 -24.95 -1.85 7.54
C TRP A 187 -26.31 -2.34 7.06
N LEU A 188 -26.43 -2.71 5.78
CA LEU A 188 -27.68 -3.22 5.21
C LEU A 188 -28.09 -4.55 5.86
N ALA A 189 -27.13 -5.45 6.10
CA ALA A 189 -27.37 -6.72 6.77
C ALA A 189 -27.92 -6.52 8.19
N LEU A 190 -27.37 -5.56 8.94
CA LEU A 190 -27.85 -5.23 10.29
C LEU A 190 -29.25 -4.58 10.26
N LYS A 191 -29.51 -3.70 9.30
CA LYS A 191 -30.85 -3.11 9.11
C LYS A 191 -31.90 -4.16 8.76
N LEU A 192 -31.58 -5.10 7.87
CA LEU A 192 -32.47 -6.23 7.54
C LEU A 192 -32.67 -7.17 8.73
N GLY A 193 -31.71 -7.23 9.66
CA GLY A 193 -31.80 -7.95 10.93
C GLY A 193 -32.67 -7.26 11.99
N GLY A 194 -33.23 -6.08 11.70
CA GLY A 194 -34.17 -5.37 12.60
C GLY A 194 -33.53 -4.42 13.60
N LYS A 195 -32.25 -4.05 13.44
CA LYS A 195 -31.62 -3.00 14.26
C LYS A 195 -31.99 -1.59 13.76
N ASP A 196 -32.14 -0.67 14.70
CA ASP A 196 -32.33 0.75 14.40
C ASP A 196 -31.00 1.41 13.98
N ALA A 197 -31.08 2.46 13.15
CA ALA A 197 -29.90 3.07 12.52
C ALA A 197 -28.84 3.58 13.52
N ASP A 198 -29.29 4.11 14.66
CA ASP A 198 -28.41 4.62 15.72
C ASP A 198 -27.69 3.48 16.46
N GLU A 199 -28.30 2.30 16.57
CA GLU A 199 -27.65 1.11 17.16
C GLU A 199 -26.66 0.44 16.20
N ILE A 200 -26.81 0.67 14.89
CA ILE A 200 -25.93 0.09 13.86
C ILE A 200 -24.58 0.80 13.84
N SER A 201 -24.52 2.12 14.04
CA SER A 201 -23.25 2.86 14.10
C SER A 201 -22.40 2.53 15.33
N ASP A 202 -23.04 2.12 16.42
CA ASP A 202 -22.39 1.83 17.71
C ASP A 202 -21.91 0.37 17.84
N THR A 203 -22.37 -0.53 16.96
CA THR A 203 -22.02 -1.97 16.95
C THR A 203 -20.72 -2.24 16.20
#